data_AF-A0A433ID46-F1
#
_entry.id   AF-A0A433ID46-F1
#
_cell.length_a   1.000
_cell.length_b   1.000
_cell.length_c   1.000
_cell.angle_alpha   90.00
_cell.angle_beta   90.00
_cell.angle_gamma   90.00
#
_symmetry.space_group_name_H-M   'P 1'
#
loop_
_entity.id
_entity.type
_entity.pdbx_description
1 polymer ?
#
loop_
_entity_poly.entity_id
_entity_poly.type
_entity_poly.pdbx_seq_one_letter_code
_entity_poly.pdbx_strand_id
1 'polypeptide(L)'
;PAPLVAMDLAGPKVRTGPIEPGPRVVKVKPARDPSGTVTEPSRVWLAAGTHDAVAAAHGPEGAVVVPLADPDGKTLAGLQRGDEIELTDARGAHRRLEVERVDGEGVLVRAEKTVYWATGTALTTPHGPLEVGQLPPLEQSMRVHEGEEIVLARSLEPVPAVDTPPYRIGLTLAQAFADAAVGDRVSIDDGRIGARITAVSADEITLEVTQAGPRGAKLKAEKGVNFPDTHLAIPALTDEDLAHIPFAARHADMVNMSFVRSAEDVAQLIDALEAEDAPDVDITLKIETVEAFRQLPRMLLEAMRWRDVGVMIARGDLAVEAGFARMAELQEEILWLCEAAHVPAIWATQVLESLAKTGLPSRAEITDAAMAQRAEAAMLNKGPYIDRAVTVLGDILGRMHGHASKKRDMLRRLESWSL
;
A
#
# COMPACT_ATOMS: atom_id res chain seq x y z
N PRO A 1 28.22 0.93 11.10
CA PRO A 1 27.98 -0.44 10.58
C PRO A 1 27.13 -0.32 9.31
N ALA A 2 27.27 -1.22 8.35
CA ALA A 2 26.34 -1.28 7.22
C ALA A 2 24.92 -1.59 7.75
N PRO A 3 23.85 -1.11 7.10
CA PRO A 3 22.50 -1.49 7.47
C PRO A 3 22.31 -2.99 7.22
N LEU A 4 21.62 -3.66 8.13
CA LEU A 4 21.17 -5.04 7.96
C LEU A 4 19.95 -5.07 7.03
N VAL A 5 19.79 -6.17 6.30
CA VAL A 5 18.75 -6.38 5.30
C VAL A 5 17.78 -7.45 5.77
N ALA A 6 16.51 -7.08 5.96
CA ALA A 6 15.42 -8.02 6.18
C ALA A 6 14.60 -8.18 4.88
N MET A 7 14.29 -9.41 4.48
CA MET A 7 13.49 -9.70 3.29
C MET A 7 12.18 -10.38 3.65
N ASP A 8 11.07 -9.90 3.10
CA ASP A 8 9.76 -10.49 3.31
C ASP A 8 9.55 -11.70 2.38
N LEU A 9 9.21 -12.85 2.97
CA LEU A 9 8.48 -13.90 2.29
C LEU A 9 7.00 -13.51 2.35
N ALA A 10 6.43 -13.26 1.18
CA ALA A 10 5.17 -12.54 1.03
C ALA A 10 3.95 -13.35 1.46
N GLY A 11 4.05 -14.68 1.37
CA GLY A 11 2.96 -15.59 1.66
C GLY A 11 1.77 -15.43 0.69
N PRO A 12 0.68 -16.15 0.93
CA PRO A 12 -0.49 -16.13 0.06
C PRO A 12 -1.27 -14.81 0.20
N LYS A 13 -1.03 -13.85 -0.69
CA LYS A 13 -1.78 -12.59 -0.72
C LYS A 13 -3.07 -12.73 -1.52
N VAL A 14 -4.19 -12.71 -0.81
CA VAL A 14 -5.51 -12.71 -1.44
C VAL A 14 -5.90 -11.30 -1.84
N ARG A 15 -6.23 -11.10 -3.11
CA ARG A 15 -6.53 -9.79 -3.69
C ARG A 15 -7.77 -9.83 -4.57
N THR A 16 -8.40 -8.67 -4.70
CA THR A 16 -9.39 -8.43 -5.76
C THR A 16 -8.71 -8.43 -7.13
N GLY A 17 -9.38 -9.05 -8.11
CA GLY A 17 -8.94 -9.15 -9.49
C GLY A 17 -9.05 -7.83 -10.25
N PRO A 18 -8.68 -7.84 -11.54
CA PRO A 18 -8.60 -6.64 -12.34
C PRO A 18 -9.99 -6.05 -12.63
N ILE A 19 -10.01 -4.73 -12.75
CA ILE A 19 -11.13 -3.95 -13.30
C ILE A 19 -10.65 -3.41 -14.65
N GLU A 20 -11.55 -3.33 -15.63
CA GLU A 20 -11.25 -2.74 -16.92
C GLU A 20 -10.59 -1.36 -16.76
N PRO A 21 -9.51 -1.08 -17.51
CA PRO A 21 -8.80 0.19 -17.42
C PRO A 21 -9.72 1.33 -17.84
N GLY A 22 -9.65 2.43 -17.10
CA GLY A 22 -10.42 3.63 -17.42
C GLY A 22 -9.89 4.37 -18.65
N PRO A 23 -10.56 5.48 -19.01
CA PRO A 23 -10.10 6.33 -20.09
C PRO A 23 -8.69 6.87 -19.80
N ARG A 24 -7.87 6.96 -20.84
CA ARG A 24 -6.48 7.48 -20.78
C ARG A 24 -6.51 9.01 -20.82
N VAL A 25 -6.90 9.59 -19.68
CA VAL A 25 -7.12 11.02 -19.52
C VAL A 25 -6.44 11.54 -18.26
N VAL A 26 -5.75 12.67 -18.38
CA VAL A 26 -5.16 13.40 -17.26
C VAL A 26 -5.84 14.77 -17.11
N LYS A 27 -6.32 15.07 -15.90
CA LYS A 27 -6.96 16.34 -15.57
C LYS A 27 -5.98 17.26 -14.86
N VAL A 28 -5.79 18.46 -15.40
CA VAL A 28 -4.97 19.50 -14.78
C VAL A 28 -5.83 20.73 -14.52
N LYS A 29 -5.82 21.25 -13.29
CA LYS A 29 -6.65 22.39 -12.86
C LYS A 29 -5.78 23.52 -12.31
N PRO A 30 -6.09 24.78 -12.59
CA PRO A 30 -5.46 25.92 -11.94
C PRO A 30 -5.92 26.02 -10.48
N ALA A 31 -5.11 26.65 -9.63
CA ALA A 31 -5.51 27.06 -8.29
C ALA A 31 -6.36 28.33 -8.39
N ARG A 32 -7.42 28.39 -7.59
CA ARG A 32 -8.35 29.52 -7.55
C ARG A 32 -8.64 29.90 -6.11
N ASP A 33 -8.81 31.19 -5.87
CA ASP A 33 -9.31 31.68 -4.60
C ASP A 33 -10.81 31.35 -4.43
N PRO A 34 -11.42 31.61 -3.26
CA PRO A 34 -12.84 31.39 -3.05
C PRO A 34 -13.77 32.21 -3.96
N SER A 35 -13.28 33.28 -4.61
CA SER A 35 -14.03 34.07 -5.59
C SER A 35 -13.99 33.47 -7.00
N GLY A 36 -13.15 32.45 -7.22
CA GLY A 36 -12.96 31.79 -8.51
C GLY A 36 -11.87 32.44 -9.38
N THR A 37 -11.16 33.45 -8.87
CA THR A 37 -10.04 34.11 -9.53
C THR A 37 -8.83 33.18 -9.51
N VAL A 38 -8.14 33.03 -10.65
CA VAL A 38 -6.96 32.18 -10.76
C VAL A 38 -5.82 32.80 -9.96
N THR A 39 -5.33 32.10 -8.94
CA THR A 39 -4.18 32.51 -8.13
C THR A 39 -2.89 31.90 -8.67
N GLU A 40 -2.97 30.67 -9.17
CA GLU A 40 -1.86 29.98 -9.83
C GLU A 40 -2.39 29.23 -11.05
N PRO A 41 -1.81 29.45 -12.25
CA PRO A 41 -2.20 28.71 -13.43
C PRO A 41 -1.78 27.24 -13.30
N SER A 42 -2.49 26.35 -13.97
CA SER A 42 -2.06 24.95 -14.06
C SER A 42 -0.82 24.85 -14.94
N ARG A 43 0.16 24.06 -14.50
CA ARG A 43 1.39 23.79 -15.25
C ARG A 43 1.46 22.34 -15.70
N VAL A 44 1.87 22.14 -16.96
CA VAL A 44 2.03 20.83 -17.59
C VAL A 44 3.39 20.77 -18.26
N TRP A 45 4.12 19.69 -18.00
CA TRP A 45 5.36 19.38 -18.68
C TRP A 45 5.07 18.53 -19.91
N LEU A 46 5.39 19.06 -21.09
CA LEU A 46 5.24 18.38 -22.36
C LEU A 46 6.62 17.94 -22.85
N ALA A 47 6.79 16.66 -23.15
CA ALA A 47 8.01 16.18 -23.80
C ALA A 47 7.73 14.99 -24.72
N ALA A 48 8.60 14.76 -25.69
CA ALA A 48 8.50 13.62 -26.59
C ALA A 48 8.90 12.31 -25.88
N GLY A 49 8.22 11.21 -26.22
CA GLY A 49 8.56 9.86 -25.73
C GLY A 49 7.43 9.14 -25.01
N THR A 50 7.76 8.04 -24.34
CA THR A 50 6.80 7.28 -23.52
C THR A 50 6.51 8.02 -22.21
N HIS A 51 5.33 7.80 -21.62
CA HIS A 51 4.96 8.42 -20.35
C HIS A 51 6.03 8.21 -19.27
N ASP A 52 6.54 6.98 -19.12
CA ASP A 52 7.52 6.63 -18.09
C ASP A 52 8.88 7.31 -18.34
N ALA A 53 9.31 7.40 -19.60
CA ALA A 53 10.54 8.11 -19.95
C ALA A 53 10.45 9.59 -19.61
N VAL A 54 9.32 10.22 -19.95
CA VAL A 54 9.10 11.65 -19.64
C VAL A 54 8.95 11.88 -18.13
N ALA A 55 8.31 10.97 -17.40
CA ALA A 55 8.18 11.04 -15.94
C ALA A 55 9.55 10.89 -15.25
N ALA A 56 10.41 10.00 -15.75
CA ALA A 56 11.76 9.77 -15.21
C ALA A 56 12.76 10.88 -15.56
N ALA A 57 12.56 11.62 -16.66
CA ALA A 57 13.43 12.72 -17.07
C ALA A 57 13.37 13.96 -16.15
N HIS A 58 12.56 13.93 -15.09
CA HIS A 58 12.36 15.01 -14.12
C HIS A 58 11.86 16.31 -14.76
N GLY A 59 10.55 16.40 -14.97
CA GLY A 59 9.89 17.69 -15.18
C GLY A 59 10.03 18.61 -13.94
N PRO A 60 9.69 19.91 -14.06
CA PRO A 60 9.67 20.82 -12.92
C PRO A 60 8.81 20.26 -11.77
N GLU A 61 9.27 20.47 -10.54
CA GLU A 61 8.60 19.95 -9.34
C GLU A 61 7.12 20.37 -9.29
N GLY A 62 6.22 19.39 -9.15
CA GLY A 62 4.77 19.59 -9.11
C GLY A 62 4.08 19.76 -10.46
N ALA A 63 4.80 19.76 -11.58
CA ALA A 63 4.18 19.79 -12.91
C ALA A 63 3.62 18.42 -13.31
N VAL A 64 2.43 18.40 -13.91
CA VAL A 64 1.84 17.17 -14.46
C VAL A 64 2.52 16.86 -15.79
N VAL A 65 2.92 15.61 -16.00
CA VAL A 65 3.60 15.17 -17.21
C VAL A 65 2.59 14.70 -18.27
N VAL A 66 2.73 15.20 -19.50
CA VAL A 66 1.97 14.75 -20.67
C VAL A 66 2.96 14.44 -21.81
N PRO A 67 3.11 13.16 -22.20
CA PRO A 67 3.96 12.80 -23.32
C PRO A 67 3.35 13.28 -24.63
N LEU A 68 4.19 13.64 -25.59
CA LEU A 68 3.79 14.03 -26.94
C LEU A 68 4.35 13.07 -27.98
N ALA A 69 3.57 12.84 -29.03
CA ALA A 69 4.05 12.34 -30.30
C ALA A 69 4.43 13.53 -31.18
N ASP A 70 5.72 13.63 -31.50
CA ASP A 70 6.30 14.59 -32.45
C ASP A 70 6.95 13.81 -33.60
N PRO A 71 6.21 13.50 -34.69
CA PRO A 71 6.69 12.64 -35.77
C PRO A 71 7.95 13.18 -36.46
N ASP A 72 8.10 14.50 -36.51
CA ASP A 72 9.20 15.16 -37.21
C ASP A 72 10.37 15.48 -36.27
N GLY A 73 10.18 15.33 -34.95
CA GLY A 73 11.15 15.63 -33.89
C GLY A 73 11.59 17.11 -33.86
N LYS A 74 10.84 17.98 -34.55
CA LYS A 74 11.21 19.38 -34.81
C LYS A 74 10.21 20.35 -34.23
N THR A 75 8.94 19.97 -34.15
CA THR A 75 7.88 20.88 -33.73
C THR A 75 8.01 21.21 -32.25
N LEU A 76 8.28 20.22 -31.40
CA LEU A 76 8.53 20.44 -29.98
C LEU A 76 9.80 21.24 -29.73
N ALA A 77 10.89 20.92 -30.46
CA ALA A 77 12.17 21.63 -30.36
C ALA A 77 12.10 23.09 -30.87
N GLY A 78 11.14 23.41 -31.74
CA GLY A 78 10.91 24.75 -32.26
C GLY A 78 10.21 25.70 -31.29
N LEU A 79 9.51 25.17 -30.28
CA LEU A 79 8.72 25.97 -29.34
C LEU A 79 9.60 26.91 -28.50
N GLN A 80 9.10 28.12 -28.31
CA GLN A 80 9.75 29.19 -27.56
C GLN A 80 8.84 29.72 -26.46
N ARG A 81 9.44 30.33 -25.44
CA ARG A 81 8.67 31.01 -24.39
C ARG A 81 7.76 32.08 -25.00
N GLY A 82 6.49 32.05 -24.61
CA GLY A 82 5.44 32.93 -25.12
C GLY A 82 4.68 32.36 -26.33
N ASP A 83 5.12 31.23 -26.90
CA ASP A 83 4.34 30.54 -27.93
C ASP A 83 3.01 30.05 -27.36
N GLU A 84 2.01 30.05 -28.23
CA GLU A 84 0.65 29.68 -27.88
C GLU A 84 0.31 28.30 -28.45
N ILE A 85 -0.18 27.42 -27.58
CA ILE A 85 -0.61 26.07 -27.96
C ILE A 85 -2.12 25.97 -27.76
N GLU A 86 -2.81 25.60 -28.83
CA GLU A 86 -4.26 25.43 -28.82
C GLU A 86 -4.65 23.96 -28.89
N LEU A 87 -5.70 23.57 -28.18
CA LEU A 87 -6.27 22.22 -28.24
C LEU A 87 -7.77 22.23 -27.95
N THR A 88 -8.45 21.15 -28.32
CA THR A 88 -9.80 20.84 -27.86
C THR A 88 -9.72 19.72 -26.84
N ASP A 89 -10.08 19.98 -25.58
CA ASP A 89 -9.92 19.01 -24.49
C ASP A 89 -10.89 17.83 -24.63
N ALA A 90 -10.71 16.78 -23.81
CA ALA A 90 -11.53 15.55 -23.86
C ALA A 90 -13.05 15.78 -23.64
N ARG A 91 -13.46 16.98 -23.22
CA ARG A 91 -14.88 17.37 -23.06
C ARG A 91 -15.39 18.21 -24.24
N GLY A 92 -14.60 18.36 -25.30
CA GLY A 92 -14.92 19.19 -26.45
C GLY A 92 -14.69 20.68 -26.22
N ALA A 93 -13.96 21.08 -25.18
CA ALA A 93 -13.81 22.48 -24.84
C ALA A 93 -12.46 23.03 -25.31
N HIS A 94 -12.49 24.11 -26.10
CA HIS A 94 -11.29 24.75 -26.63
C HIS A 94 -10.42 25.37 -25.51
N ARG A 95 -9.11 25.16 -25.59
CA ARG A 95 -8.10 25.60 -24.62
C ARG A 95 -6.94 26.24 -25.34
N ARG A 96 -6.41 27.25 -24.68
CA ARG A 96 -5.25 28.02 -25.07
C ARG A 96 -4.25 27.94 -23.92
N LEU A 97 -3.03 27.54 -24.26
CA LEU A 97 -1.93 27.34 -23.34
C LEU A 97 -0.78 28.23 -23.80
N GLU A 98 0.02 28.70 -22.85
CA GLU A 98 1.21 29.49 -23.15
C GLU A 98 2.46 28.73 -22.71
N VAL A 99 3.49 28.72 -23.54
CA VAL A 99 4.80 28.17 -23.17
C VAL A 99 5.45 29.11 -22.16
N GLU A 100 5.51 28.67 -20.90
CA GLU A 100 6.11 29.43 -19.79
C GLU A 100 7.64 29.32 -19.83
N ARG A 101 8.15 28.11 -20.12
CA ARG A 101 9.58 27.79 -20.10
C ARG A 101 9.88 26.61 -21.04
N VAL A 102 11.09 26.57 -21.57
CA VAL A 102 11.65 25.46 -22.35
C VAL A 102 12.90 24.99 -21.61
N ASP A 103 12.99 23.71 -21.24
CA ASP A 103 14.19 23.13 -20.62
C ASP A 103 14.54 21.79 -21.28
N GLY A 104 15.78 21.66 -21.77
CA GLY A 104 16.22 20.43 -22.42
C GLY A 104 15.33 20.07 -23.61
N GLU A 105 14.77 18.86 -23.59
CA GLU A 105 13.88 18.31 -24.64
C GLU A 105 12.37 18.48 -24.33
N GLY A 106 12.01 19.27 -23.31
CA GLY A 106 10.62 19.48 -22.93
C GLY A 106 10.26 20.95 -22.73
N VAL A 107 8.95 21.20 -22.71
CA VAL A 107 8.37 22.53 -22.55
C VAL A 107 7.37 22.53 -21.40
N LEU A 108 7.47 23.54 -20.55
CA LEU A 108 6.51 23.82 -19.49
C LEU A 108 5.45 24.77 -20.04
N VAL A 109 4.21 24.30 -20.08
CA VAL A 109 3.07 25.11 -20.53
C VAL A 109 2.17 25.44 -19.34
N ARG A 110 1.55 26.63 -19.42
CA ARG A 110 0.59 27.10 -18.41
C ARG A 110 -0.80 27.26 -19.00
N ALA A 111 -1.82 27.01 -18.18
CA ALA A 111 -3.23 27.20 -18.52
C ALA A 111 -4.01 27.90 -17.39
N GLU A 112 -4.89 28.82 -17.74
CA GLU A 112 -5.80 29.49 -16.78
C GLU A 112 -7.13 28.75 -16.59
N LYS A 113 -7.39 27.73 -17.41
CA LYS A 113 -8.60 26.91 -17.41
C LYS A 113 -8.23 25.45 -17.20
N THR A 114 -9.13 24.69 -16.57
CA THR A 114 -8.97 23.24 -16.43
C THR A 114 -8.90 22.56 -17.79
N VAL A 115 -7.90 21.70 -17.98
CA VAL A 115 -7.68 20.94 -19.20
C VAL A 115 -7.80 19.45 -18.90
N TYR A 116 -8.50 18.72 -19.77
CA TYR A 116 -8.58 17.26 -19.76
C TYR A 116 -7.81 16.74 -20.97
N TRP A 117 -6.58 16.30 -20.74
CA TRP A 117 -5.68 15.77 -21.76
C TRP A 117 -6.04 14.32 -22.01
N ALA A 118 -6.48 13.97 -23.21
CA ALA A 118 -6.70 12.57 -23.61
C ALA A 118 -5.58 12.11 -24.54
N THR A 119 -5.23 10.83 -24.50
CA THR A 119 -4.40 10.23 -25.56
C THR A 119 -5.02 10.49 -26.93
N GLY A 120 -4.20 10.93 -27.88
CA GLY A 120 -4.64 11.32 -29.22
C GLY A 120 -5.17 12.74 -29.34
N THR A 121 -5.12 13.55 -28.28
CA THR A 121 -5.54 14.96 -28.38
C THR A 121 -4.56 15.71 -29.29
N ALA A 122 -5.06 16.25 -30.40
CA ALA A 122 -4.29 17.11 -31.28
C ALA A 122 -4.02 18.48 -30.64
N LEU A 123 -2.78 18.94 -30.80
CA LEU A 123 -2.27 20.22 -30.34
C LEU A 123 -1.87 21.04 -31.57
N THR A 124 -2.38 22.25 -31.67
CA THR A 124 -1.97 23.21 -32.70
C THR A 124 -0.91 24.12 -32.10
N THR A 125 0.26 24.17 -32.74
CA THR A 125 1.36 25.05 -32.32
C THR A 125 1.81 25.92 -33.50
N PRO A 126 2.58 27.00 -33.24
CA PRO A 126 3.14 27.83 -34.32
C PRO A 126 4.10 27.08 -35.24
N HIS A 127 4.70 25.97 -34.77
CA HIS A 127 5.74 25.20 -35.47
C HIS A 127 5.22 23.89 -36.08
N GLY A 128 3.90 23.68 -36.07
CA GLY A 128 3.24 22.49 -36.59
C GLY A 128 2.32 21.79 -35.58
N PRO A 129 1.65 20.71 -36.01
CA PRO A 129 0.80 19.92 -35.14
C PRO A 129 1.63 19.01 -34.21
N LEU A 130 1.15 18.81 -33.00
CA LEU A 130 1.61 17.77 -32.08
C LEU A 130 0.41 16.92 -31.65
N GLU A 131 0.66 15.74 -31.11
CA GLU A 131 -0.40 14.89 -30.55
C GLU A 131 -0.03 14.43 -29.15
N VAL A 132 -1.01 14.35 -28.26
CA VAL A 132 -0.79 13.76 -26.93
C VAL A 132 -0.55 12.25 -27.08
N GLY A 133 0.61 11.80 -26.60
CA GLY A 133 1.01 10.40 -26.59
C GLY A 133 0.17 9.54 -25.65
N GLN A 134 0.62 8.30 -25.46
CA GLN A 134 -0.09 7.34 -24.63
C GLN A 134 0.00 7.73 -23.14
N LEU A 135 -1.16 8.08 -22.56
CA LEU A 135 -1.33 8.39 -21.14
C LEU A 135 -1.67 7.11 -20.37
N PRO A 136 -1.31 7.02 -19.08
CA PRO A 136 -1.76 5.91 -18.24
C PRO A 136 -3.29 5.90 -18.15
N PRO A 137 -3.93 4.71 -18.13
CA PRO A 137 -5.37 4.62 -17.92
C PRO A 137 -5.72 5.08 -16.50
N LEU A 138 -6.88 5.71 -16.34
CA LEU A 138 -7.38 6.05 -15.01
C LEU A 138 -7.79 4.78 -14.26
N GLU A 139 -7.26 4.61 -13.04
CA GLU A 139 -7.75 3.58 -12.13
C GLU A 139 -9.27 3.70 -11.95
N GLN A 140 -9.97 2.61 -12.21
CA GLN A 140 -11.40 2.51 -11.99
C GLN A 140 -11.71 1.97 -10.58
N SER A 141 -12.93 2.24 -10.12
CA SER A 141 -13.42 1.73 -8.85
C SER A 141 -14.95 1.70 -8.86
N MET A 142 -15.54 0.71 -8.22
CA MET A 142 -16.97 0.68 -7.94
C MET A 142 -17.23 1.23 -6.54
N ARG A 143 -18.23 2.10 -6.38
CA ARG A 143 -18.59 2.65 -5.07
C ARG A 143 -19.68 1.78 -4.45
N VAL A 144 -19.38 1.17 -3.31
CA VAL A 144 -20.27 0.25 -2.61
C VAL A 144 -20.75 0.85 -1.30
N HIS A 145 -21.99 0.56 -0.93
CA HIS A 145 -22.67 1.02 0.28
C HIS A 145 -23.13 -0.17 1.13
N GLU A 146 -23.43 0.09 2.40
CA GLU A 146 -23.99 -0.90 3.31
C GLU A 146 -25.33 -1.44 2.80
N GLY A 147 -25.52 -2.76 2.89
CA GLY A 147 -26.67 -3.49 2.35
C GLY A 147 -26.58 -3.84 0.87
N GLU A 148 -25.57 -3.36 0.13
CA GLU A 148 -25.39 -3.70 -1.28
C GLU A 148 -24.63 -5.01 -1.48
N GLU A 149 -24.79 -5.59 -2.67
CA GLU A 149 -24.23 -6.89 -3.02
C GLU A 149 -22.91 -6.77 -3.80
N ILE A 150 -21.90 -7.53 -3.38
CA ILE A 150 -20.64 -7.76 -4.10
C ILE A 150 -20.54 -9.24 -4.47
N VAL A 151 -20.15 -9.54 -5.70
CA VAL A 151 -19.87 -10.90 -6.17
C VAL A 151 -18.37 -11.04 -6.43
N LEU A 152 -17.71 -11.88 -5.65
CA LEU A 152 -16.35 -12.31 -5.92
C LEU A 152 -16.40 -13.46 -6.92
N ALA A 153 -15.75 -13.31 -8.06
CA ALA A 153 -15.71 -14.30 -9.13
C ALA A 153 -14.37 -15.03 -9.16
N ARG A 154 -14.40 -16.33 -9.49
CA ARG A 154 -13.19 -17.14 -9.71
C ARG A 154 -12.39 -16.66 -10.93
N SER A 155 -13.08 -16.10 -11.93
CA SER A 155 -12.44 -15.52 -13.10
C SER A 155 -11.66 -14.25 -12.75
N LEU A 156 -10.45 -14.14 -13.30
CA LEU A 156 -9.62 -12.93 -13.25
C LEU A 156 -9.68 -12.13 -14.56
N GLU A 157 -10.68 -12.37 -15.40
CA GLU A 157 -10.96 -11.48 -16.53
C GLU A 157 -11.34 -10.09 -16.03
N PRO A 158 -10.79 -9.01 -16.61
CA PRO A 158 -11.16 -7.65 -16.23
C PRO A 158 -12.65 -7.41 -16.37
N VAL A 159 -13.25 -6.87 -15.33
CA VAL A 159 -14.68 -6.54 -15.29
C VAL A 159 -14.91 -5.03 -15.43
N PRO A 160 -15.97 -4.57 -16.10
CA PRO A 160 -16.28 -3.15 -16.17
C PRO A 160 -16.62 -2.60 -14.78
N ALA A 161 -16.19 -1.37 -14.50
CA ALA A 161 -16.68 -0.66 -13.33
C ALA A 161 -18.14 -0.24 -13.55
N VAL A 162 -19.02 -0.68 -12.67
CA VAL A 162 -20.45 -0.33 -12.68
C VAL A 162 -20.82 0.57 -11.50
N ASP A 163 -21.87 1.36 -11.68
CA ASP A 163 -22.37 2.29 -10.65
C ASP A 163 -23.50 1.68 -9.78
N THR A 164 -24.04 0.52 -10.18
CA THR A 164 -25.17 -0.14 -9.50
C THR A 164 -24.87 -1.61 -9.21
N PRO A 165 -25.35 -2.16 -8.08
CA PRO A 165 -25.16 -3.57 -7.74
C PRO A 165 -25.93 -4.52 -8.69
N PRO A 166 -25.52 -5.80 -8.77
CA PRO A 166 -24.41 -6.40 -8.04
C PRO A 166 -23.04 -5.99 -8.58
N TYR A 167 -22.12 -5.65 -7.67
CA TYR A 167 -20.74 -5.29 -8.03
C TYR A 167 -19.89 -6.54 -8.18
N ARG A 168 -19.41 -6.84 -9.37
CA ARG A 168 -18.65 -8.08 -9.65
C ARG A 168 -17.16 -7.77 -9.70
N ILE A 169 -16.31 -8.60 -9.12
CA ILE A 169 -14.84 -8.49 -9.20
C ILE A 169 -14.18 -9.86 -9.01
N GLY A 170 -13.04 -10.10 -9.66
CA GLY A 170 -12.29 -11.34 -9.49
C GLY A 170 -11.72 -11.49 -8.06
N LEU A 171 -11.34 -12.72 -7.67
CA LEU A 171 -10.59 -13.02 -6.45
C LEU A 171 -9.39 -13.91 -6.80
N THR A 172 -8.18 -13.48 -6.42
CA THR A 172 -6.95 -14.21 -6.79
C THR A 172 -6.83 -15.59 -6.13
N LEU A 173 -7.52 -15.82 -5.02
CA LEU A 173 -7.47 -17.09 -4.30
C LEU A 173 -8.61 -18.03 -4.70
N ALA A 174 -8.29 -18.99 -5.58
CA ALA A 174 -9.24 -20.03 -6.02
C ALA A 174 -9.71 -20.97 -4.89
N GLN A 175 -8.90 -21.16 -3.85
CA GLN A 175 -9.23 -22.02 -2.71
C GLN A 175 -10.38 -21.47 -1.85
N ALA A 176 -10.55 -20.14 -1.81
CA ALA A 176 -11.61 -19.50 -1.04
C ALA A 176 -13.02 -19.97 -1.46
N PHE A 177 -13.23 -20.30 -2.74
CA PHE A 177 -14.51 -20.81 -3.25
C PHE A 177 -14.86 -22.22 -2.76
N ALA A 178 -13.87 -22.97 -2.25
CA ALA A 178 -14.07 -24.30 -1.67
C ALA A 178 -14.21 -24.25 -0.14
N ASP A 179 -13.48 -23.34 0.50
CA ASP A 179 -13.35 -23.31 1.97
C ASP A 179 -14.34 -22.35 2.65
N ALA A 180 -14.74 -21.27 1.97
CA ALA A 180 -15.61 -20.26 2.57
C ALA A 180 -17.04 -20.74 2.73
N ALA A 181 -17.70 -20.34 3.82
CA ALA A 181 -19.05 -20.73 4.15
C ALA A 181 -20.01 -19.54 4.22
N VAL A 182 -21.30 -19.79 3.95
CA VAL A 182 -22.36 -18.79 4.18
C VAL A 182 -22.34 -18.37 5.64
N GLY A 183 -22.32 -17.05 5.87
CA GLY A 183 -22.22 -16.46 7.19
C GLY A 183 -20.81 -15.99 7.55
N ASP A 184 -19.75 -16.42 6.87
CA ASP A 184 -18.39 -15.97 7.17
C ASP A 184 -18.22 -14.46 6.91
N ARG A 185 -17.39 -13.79 7.70
CA ARG A 185 -16.98 -12.41 7.44
C ARG A 185 -15.97 -12.35 6.31
N VAL A 186 -16.08 -11.29 5.51
CA VAL A 186 -15.10 -10.91 4.50
C VAL A 186 -14.75 -9.44 4.68
N SER A 187 -13.48 -9.12 4.54
CA SER A 187 -12.97 -7.75 4.64
C SER A 187 -12.16 -7.40 3.40
N ILE A 188 -12.38 -6.21 2.81
CA ILE A 188 -11.71 -5.75 1.59
C ILE A 188 -11.09 -4.37 1.81
N ASP A 189 -9.89 -4.15 1.24
CA ASP A 189 -9.12 -2.88 1.29
C ASP A 189 -8.86 -2.43 2.74
N ASP A 190 -8.14 -3.24 3.50
CA ASP A 190 -7.75 -2.99 4.89
C ASP A 190 -8.94 -2.72 5.83
N GLY A 191 -10.06 -3.43 5.62
CA GLY A 191 -11.28 -3.26 6.44
C GLY A 191 -12.15 -2.05 6.08
N ARG A 192 -11.88 -1.38 4.95
CA ARG A 192 -12.75 -0.29 4.46
C ARG A 192 -14.11 -0.77 4.00
N ILE A 193 -14.18 -2.02 3.52
CA ILE A 193 -15.42 -2.71 3.19
C ILE A 193 -15.47 -3.95 4.08
N GLY A 194 -16.44 -4.00 4.98
CA GLY A 194 -16.80 -5.22 5.69
C GLY A 194 -18.03 -5.84 5.04
N ALA A 195 -18.03 -7.15 4.87
CA ALA A 195 -19.13 -7.88 4.25
C ALA A 195 -19.33 -9.26 4.90
N ARG A 196 -20.46 -9.89 4.59
CA ARG A 196 -20.79 -11.25 5.02
C ARG A 196 -21.18 -12.09 3.81
N ILE A 197 -20.71 -13.34 3.77
CA ILE A 197 -21.06 -14.27 2.71
C ILE A 197 -22.54 -14.64 2.81
N THR A 198 -23.30 -14.45 1.74
CA THR A 198 -24.71 -14.81 1.62
C THR A 198 -24.94 -16.04 0.75
N ALA A 199 -24.05 -16.30 -0.21
CA ALA A 199 -24.07 -17.51 -1.05
C ALA A 199 -22.66 -17.90 -1.48
N VAL A 200 -22.43 -19.21 -1.66
CA VAL A 200 -21.18 -19.78 -2.18
C VAL A 200 -21.53 -20.80 -3.26
N SER A 201 -20.79 -20.73 -4.37
CA SER A 201 -20.84 -21.69 -5.46
C SER A 201 -19.42 -22.04 -5.92
N ALA A 202 -19.30 -22.94 -6.90
CA ALA A 202 -18.00 -23.32 -7.43
C ALA A 202 -17.22 -22.12 -8.01
N ASP A 203 -17.90 -21.12 -8.58
CA ASP A 203 -17.28 -20.03 -9.34
C ASP A 203 -17.51 -18.64 -8.74
N GLU A 204 -18.42 -18.50 -7.77
CA GLU A 204 -18.84 -17.22 -7.21
C GLU A 204 -19.06 -17.29 -5.70
N ILE A 205 -18.64 -16.24 -4.99
CA ILE A 205 -19.00 -15.96 -3.59
C ILE A 205 -19.78 -14.64 -3.58
N THR A 206 -21.03 -14.69 -3.12
CA THR A 206 -21.89 -13.51 -2.98
C THR A 206 -21.75 -12.96 -1.57
N LEU A 207 -21.54 -11.65 -1.47
CA LEU A 207 -21.36 -10.91 -0.24
C LEU A 207 -22.44 -9.84 -0.09
N GLU A 208 -22.98 -9.70 1.11
CA GLU A 208 -23.73 -8.50 1.53
C GLU A 208 -22.79 -7.57 2.30
N VAL A 209 -22.69 -6.30 1.88
CA VAL A 209 -21.85 -5.30 2.55
C VAL A 209 -22.46 -4.96 3.91
N THR A 210 -21.75 -5.26 4.99
CA THR A 210 -22.18 -4.98 6.36
C THR A 210 -21.55 -3.71 6.93
N GLN A 211 -20.50 -3.18 6.29
CA GLN A 211 -19.82 -1.97 6.74
C GLN A 211 -19.18 -1.24 5.56
N ALA A 212 -19.53 0.05 5.40
CA ALA A 212 -18.85 0.98 4.51
C ALA A 212 -18.89 2.39 5.12
N GLY A 213 -18.01 3.29 4.65
CA GLY A 213 -18.06 4.68 5.09
C GLY A 213 -19.38 5.39 4.70
N PRO A 214 -19.73 6.54 5.30
CA PRO A 214 -21.01 7.22 5.02
C PRO A 214 -21.24 7.64 3.56
N ARG A 215 -20.16 7.76 2.78
CA ARG A 215 -20.20 8.06 1.33
C ARG A 215 -19.97 6.82 0.47
N GLY A 216 -20.13 5.63 1.04
CA GLY A 216 -19.68 4.37 0.48
C GLY A 216 -18.15 4.22 0.51
N ALA A 217 -17.69 3.04 0.15
CA ALA A 217 -16.29 2.68 0.00
C ALA A 217 -15.97 2.35 -1.47
N LYS A 218 -14.69 2.47 -1.86
CA LYS A 218 -14.26 2.18 -3.24
C LYS A 218 -13.74 0.75 -3.32
N LEU A 219 -14.48 -0.12 -4.00
CA LEU A 219 -13.99 -1.42 -4.44
C LEU A 219 -13.08 -1.21 -5.66
N LYS A 220 -11.81 -1.59 -5.52
CA LYS A 220 -10.75 -1.41 -6.52
C LYS A 220 -10.10 -2.74 -6.84
N ALA A 221 -9.37 -2.81 -7.95
CA ALA A 221 -8.44 -3.91 -8.24
C ALA A 221 -7.27 -3.94 -7.24
N GLU A 222 -6.63 -5.12 -7.11
CA GLU A 222 -5.41 -5.34 -6.34
C GLU A 222 -5.51 -5.02 -4.84
N LYS A 223 -6.73 -5.03 -4.29
CA LYS A 223 -6.99 -4.78 -2.87
C LYS A 223 -7.00 -6.07 -2.08
N GLY A 224 -6.36 -6.04 -0.91
CA GLY A 224 -6.34 -7.19 0.00
C GLY A 224 -7.76 -7.61 0.37
N VAL A 225 -7.99 -8.93 0.39
CA VAL A 225 -9.24 -9.54 0.84
C VAL A 225 -8.92 -10.52 1.95
N ASN A 226 -9.55 -10.39 3.11
CA ASN A 226 -9.35 -11.26 4.25
C ASN A 226 -10.64 -12.03 4.56
N PHE A 227 -10.49 -13.29 4.98
CA PHE A 227 -11.58 -14.19 5.38
C PHE A 227 -11.39 -14.62 6.85
N PRO A 228 -11.73 -13.78 7.83
CA PRO A 228 -11.36 -14.02 9.23
C PRO A 228 -11.98 -15.26 9.88
N ASP A 229 -13.11 -15.72 9.33
CA ASP A 229 -13.85 -16.86 9.88
C ASP A 229 -13.62 -18.15 9.05
N THR A 230 -12.91 -18.05 7.93
CA THR A 230 -12.66 -19.17 7.02
C THR A 230 -11.25 -19.72 7.24
N HIS A 231 -11.14 -21.03 7.49
CA HIS A 231 -9.85 -21.71 7.48
C HIS A 231 -9.43 -22.01 6.03
N LEU A 232 -8.60 -21.14 5.46
CA LEU A 232 -8.08 -21.30 4.11
C LEU A 232 -6.97 -22.36 4.08
N ALA A 233 -7.23 -23.49 3.41
CA ALA A 233 -6.30 -24.60 3.27
C ALA A 233 -5.21 -24.32 2.19
N ILE A 234 -4.44 -23.27 2.44
CA ILE A 234 -3.29 -22.85 1.62
C ILE A 234 -2.00 -22.97 2.42
N PRO A 235 -0.83 -23.20 1.80
CA PRO A 235 0.45 -23.16 2.49
C PRO A 235 0.84 -21.72 2.85
N ALA A 236 1.56 -21.53 3.98
CA ALA A 236 2.05 -20.19 4.35
C ALA A 236 3.23 -19.75 3.47
N LEU A 237 4.06 -20.70 3.02
CA LEU A 237 5.06 -20.48 1.98
C LEU A 237 4.46 -20.82 0.61
N THR A 238 4.42 -19.85 -0.29
CA THR A 238 3.98 -20.08 -1.67
C THR A 238 5.13 -20.64 -2.52
N ASP A 239 4.81 -21.17 -3.70
CA ASP A 239 5.83 -21.60 -4.68
C ASP A 239 6.77 -20.44 -5.05
N GLU A 240 6.27 -19.20 -5.08
CA GLU A 240 7.07 -18.00 -5.31
C GLU A 240 8.00 -17.71 -4.12
N ASP A 241 7.52 -17.86 -2.89
CA ASP A 241 8.37 -17.71 -1.69
C ASP A 241 9.51 -18.73 -1.69
N LEU A 242 9.20 -20.00 -1.96
CA LEU A 242 10.21 -21.07 -2.05
C LEU A 242 11.25 -20.79 -3.14
N ALA A 243 10.85 -20.22 -4.28
CA ALA A 243 11.76 -19.80 -5.34
C ALA A 243 12.64 -18.59 -4.94
N HIS A 244 12.20 -17.77 -3.99
CA HIS A 244 12.93 -16.61 -3.49
C HIS A 244 13.89 -16.92 -2.33
N ILE A 245 13.65 -18.00 -1.57
CA ILE A 245 14.49 -18.40 -0.44
C ILE A 245 15.99 -18.48 -0.80
N PRO A 246 16.42 -19.09 -1.93
CA PRO A 246 17.84 -19.13 -2.29
C PRO A 246 18.47 -17.74 -2.44
N PHE A 247 17.71 -16.76 -2.92
CA PHE A 247 18.18 -15.38 -3.01
C PHE A 247 18.28 -14.74 -1.63
N ALA A 248 17.24 -14.88 -0.81
CA ALA A 248 17.23 -14.36 0.55
C ALA A 248 18.36 -14.94 1.41
N ALA A 249 18.58 -16.26 1.33
CA ALA A 249 19.66 -16.98 2.01
C ALA A 249 21.06 -16.39 1.78
N ARG A 250 21.29 -15.79 0.59
CA ARG A 250 22.59 -15.20 0.22
C ARG A 250 22.73 -13.72 0.53
N HIS A 251 21.62 -13.02 0.76
CA HIS A 251 21.59 -11.56 0.71
C HIS A 251 20.85 -10.89 1.87
N ALA A 252 20.09 -11.65 2.66
CA ALA A 252 19.37 -11.17 3.82
C ALA A 252 20.12 -11.54 5.09
N ASP A 253 20.09 -10.64 6.08
CA ASP A 253 20.43 -10.95 7.45
C ASP A 253 19.22 -11.58 8.18
N MET A 254 18.01 -11.30 7.70
CA MET A 254 16.77 -11.80 8.30
C MET A 254 15.69 -12.05 7.24
N VAL A 255 14.89 -13.10 7.39
CA VAL A 255 13.68 -13.33 6.60
C VAL A 255 12.43 -13.17 7.44
N ASN A 256 11.43 -12.46 6.93
CA ASN A 256 10.15 -12.26 7.59
C ASN A 256 9.10 -13.15 6.94
N MET A 257 8.56 -14.11 7.70
CA MET A 257 7.53 -15.04 7.24
C MET A 257 6.14 -14.43 7.44
N SER A 258 5.50 -14.01 6.34
CA SER A 258 4.12 -13.52 6.35
C SER A 258 3.12 -14.68 6.44
N PHE A 259 1.96 -14.42 7.04
CA PHE A 259 0.81 -15.32 7.16
C PHE A 259 1.13 -16.72 7.72
N VAL A 260 2.16 -16.80 8.57
CA VAL A 260 2.48 -18.02 9.33
C VAL A 260 1.29 -18.36 10.22
N ARG A 261 0.84 -19.62 10.23
CA ARG A 261 -0.36 -20.04 10.97
C ARG A 261 -0.10 -21.20 11.90
N SER A 262 0.95 -21.98 11.70
CA SER A 262 1.19 -23.22 12.43
C SER A 262 2.68 -23.48 12.69
N ALA A 263 2.96 -24.39 13.61
CA ALA A 263 4.32 -24.90 13.82
C ALA A 263 4.86 -25.61 12.57
N GLU A 264 4.00 -26.25 11.78
CA GLU A 264 4.41 -26.91 10.54
C GLU A 264 4.89 -25.89 9.49
N ASP A 265 4.26 -24.72 9.40
CA ASP A 265 4.74 -23.63 8.55
C ASP A 265 6.16 -23.18 8.96
N VAL A 266 6.41 -23.06 10.27
CA VAL A 266 7.74 -22.70 10.80
C VAL A 266 8.77 -23.78 10.46
N ALA A 267 8.41 -25.06 10.64
CA ALA A 267 9.28 -26.17 10.30
C ALA A 267 9.65 -26.18 8.81
N GLN A 268 8.68 -25.90 7.92
CA GLN A 268 8.94 -25.82 6.48
C GLN A 268 9.93 -24.70 6.12
N LEU A 269 9.84 -23.54 6.76
CA LEU A 269 10.80 -22.45 6.55
C LEU A 269 12.20 -22.83 7.04
N ILE A 270 12.29 -23.43 8.23
CA ILE A 270 13.56 -23.91 8.77
C ILE A 270 14.20 -24.93 7.82
N ASP A 271 13.46 -25.96 7.42
CA ASP A 271 13.97 -27.02 6.53
C ASP A 271 14.41 -26.42 5.17
N ALA A 272 13.72 -25.39 4.67
CA ALA A 272 14.09 -24.70 3.43
C ALA A 272 15.39 -23.86 3.58
N LEU A 273 15.61 -23.20 4.72
CA LEU A 273 16.85 -22.46 4.99
C LEU A 273 18.03 -23.38 5.28
N GLU A 274 17.79 -24.52 5.95
CA GLU A 274 18.81 -25.57 6.14
C GLU A 274 19.27 -26.14 4.80
N ALA A 275 18.35 -26.34 3.85
CA ALA A 275 18.67 -26.83 2.51
C ALA A 275 19.58 -25.87 1.72
N GLU A 276 19.54 -24.56 2.03
CA GLU A 276 20.40 -23.54 1.44
C GLU A 276 21.70 -23.29 2.24
N ASP A 277 21.96 -24.08 3.29
CA ASP A 277 23.11 -23.91 4.20
C ASP A 277 23.23 -22.48 4.76
N ALA A 278 22.09 -21.91 5.17
CA ALA A 278 21.96 -20.52 5.63
C ALA A 278 21.65 -20.37 7.13
N PRO A 279 22.42 -20.98 8.05
CA PRO A 279 22.13 -20.99 9.49
C PRO A 279 22.30 -19.63 10.19
N ASP A 280 22.90 -18.65 9.51
CA ASP A 280 23.15 -17.29 10.01
C ASP A 280 22.05 -16.30 9.57
N VAL A 281 21.01 -16.74 8.87
CA VAL A 281 19.85 -15.90 8.52
C VAL A 281 18.82 -15.97 9.64
N ASP A 282 18.48 -14.84 10.23
CA ASP A 282 17.49 -14.75 11.30
C ASP A 282 16.06 -14.97 10.75
N ILE A 283 15.14 -15.48 11.57
CA ILE A 283 13.74 -15.66 11.19
C ILE A 283 12.85 -14.70 11.98
N THR A 284 11.94 -14.00 11.31
CA THR A 284 10.85 -13.28 11.98
C THR A 284 9.50 -13.88 11.60
N LEU A 285 8.72 -14.30 12.60
CA LEU A 285 7.36 -14.78 12.42
C LEU A 285 6.37 -13.61 12.49
N LYS A 286 5.62 -13.34 11.43
CA LYS A 286 4.62 -12.25 11.40
C LYS A 286 3.26 -12.74 11.85
N ILE A 287 2.81 -12.25 13.01
CA ILE A 287 1.48 -12.59 13.54
C ILE A 287 0.46 -11.65 12.92
N GLU A 288 -0.10 -12.11 11.80
CA GLU A 288 -1.08 -11.40 10.96
C GLU A 288 -2.50 -11.93 11.16
N THR A 289 -2.65 -13.11 11.75
CA THR A 289 -3.92 -13.81 11.89
C THR A 289 -4.25 -14.21 13.33
N VAL A 290 -5.54 -14.36 13.64
CA VAL A 290 -6.05 -14.92 14.91
C VAL A 290 -5.62 -16.37 15.04
N GLU A 291 -5.55 -17.10 13.94
CA GLU A 291 -4.99 -18.46 13.92
C GLU A 291 -3.52 -18.48 14.32
N ALA A 292 -2.69 -17.61 13.72
CA ALA A 292 -1.29 -17.43 14.09
C ALA A 292 -1.15 -17.11 15.58
N PHE A 293 -1.96 -16.19 16.09
CA PHE A 293 -1.97 -15.86 17.52
C PHE A 293 -2.28 -17.09 18.39
N ARG A 294 -3.28 -17.90 18.04
CA ARG A 294 -3.65 -19.12 18.79
C ARG A 294 -2.55 -20.18 18.76
N GLN A 295 -1.82 -20.30 17.64
CA GLN A 295 -0.72 -21.25 17.47
C GLN A 295 0.62 -20.71 17.96
N LEU A 296 0.72 -19.43 18.33
CA LEU A 296 1.98 -18.77 18.68
C LEU A 296 2.83 -19.55 19.70
N PRO A 297 2.29 -20.11 20.80
CA PRO A 297 3.12 -20.90 21.72
C PRO A 297 3.77 -22.14 21.07
N ARG A 298 3.06 -22.81 20.14
CA ARG A 298 3.59 -23.97 19.42
C ARG A 298 4.59 -23.57 18.35
N MET A 299 4.32 -22.47 17.64
CA MET A 299 5.26 -21.90 16.67
C MET A 299 6.56 -21.47 17.33
N LEU A 300 6.49 -20.82 18.50
CA LEU A 300 7.66 -20.44 19.29
C LEU A 300 8.48 -21.66 19.70
N LEU A 301 7.82 -22.74 20.16
CA LEU A 301 8.51 -23.98 20.52
C LEU A 301 9.24 -24.61 19.32
N GLU A 302 8.60 -24.64 18.15
CA GLU A 302 9.22 -25.14 16.93
C GLU A 302 10.40 -24.25 16.51
N ALA A 303 10.22 -22.93 16.57
CA ALA A 303 11.23 -21.96 16.18
C ALA A 303 12.50 -22.03 17.05
N MET A 304 12.45 -22.63 18.26
CA MET A 304 13.64 -22.89 19.07
C MET A 304 14.65 -23.85 18.41
N ARG A 305 14.26 -24.56 17.34
CA ARG A 305 15.19 -25.32 16.48
C ARG A 305 16.13 -24.40 15.70
N TRP A 306 15.73 -23.16 15.48
CA TRP A 306 16.53 -22.16 14.78
C TRP A 306 17.32 -21.29 15.76
N ARG A 307 18.38 -20.66 15.27
CA ARG A 307 19.33 -19.92 16.12
C ARG A 307 18.73 -18.63 16.66
N ASP A 308 18.34 -17.74 15.75
CA ASP A 308 17.92 -16.38 16.06
C ASP A 308 16.52 -16.15 15.44
N VAL A 309 15.54 -15.92 16.31
CA VAL A 309 14.12 -15.79 15.93
C VAL A 309 13.51 -14.56 16.59
N GLY A 310 12.68 -13.84 15.85
CA GLY A 310 11.81 -12.77 16.36
C GLY A 310 10.34 -12.98 16.02
N VAL A 311 9.48 -12.21 16.67
CA VAL A 311 8.04 -12.17 16.39
C VAL A 311 7.64 -10.75 16.05
N MET A 312 7.02 -10.57 14.88
CA MET A 312 6.47 -9.28 14.47
C MET A 312 4.98 -9.23 14.74
N ILE A 313 4.55 -8.21 15.49
CA ILE A 313 3.13 -7.91 15.70
C ILE A 313 2.66 -7.11 14.48
N ALA A 314 2.15 -7.80 13.46
CA ALA A 314 1.74 -7.20 12.21
C ALA A 314 0.29 -6.69 12.31
N ARG A 315 0.14 -5.57 13.03
CA ARG A 315 -1.16 -5.00 13.45
C ARG A 315 -2.08 -4.61 12.30
N GLY A 316 -1.55 -4.31 11.11
CA GLY A 316 -2.34 -4.00 9.91
C GLY A 316 -3.34 -5.11 9.58
N ASP A 317 -2.83 -6.26 9.17
CA ASP A 317 -3.64 -7.44 8.84
C ASP A 317 -4.33 -8.03 10.08
N LEU A 318 -3.64 -8.08 11.22
CA LEU A 318 -4.21 -8.65 12.45
C LEU A 318 -5.42 -7.87 12.96
N ALA A 319 -5.43 -6.53 12.84
CA ALA A 319 -6.59 -5.72 13.20
C ALA A 319 -7.77 -5.95 12.24
N VAL A 320 -7.50 -6.23 10.96
CA VAL A 320 -8.54 -6.59 9.99
C VAL A 320 -9.17 -7.94 10.33
N GLU A 321 -8.37 -8.90 10.80
CA GLU A 321 -8.87 -10.24 11.14
C GLU A 321 -9.57 -10.29 12.50
N ALA A 322 -8.92 -9.81 13.55
CA ALA A 322 -9.44 -9.86 14.91
C ALA A 322 -10.50 -8.78 15.19
N GLY A 323 -10.54 -7.75 14.36
CA GLY A 323 -11.28 -6.51 14.58
C GLY A 323 -10.52 -5.53 15.48
N PHE A 324 -10.68 -4.23 15.19
CA PHE A 324 -9.97 -3.15 15.89
C PHE A 324 -10.10 -3.17 17.42
N ALA A 325 -11.28 -3.56 17.94
CA ALA A 325 -11.52 -3.60 19.39
C ALA A 325 -10.60 -4.61 20.12
N ARG A 326 -10.31 -5.74 19.47
CA ARG A 326 -9.48 -6.81 20.04
C ARG A 326 -7.98 -6.62 19.78
N MET A 327 -7.60 -5.68 18.92
CA MET A 327 -6.20 -5.43 18.63
C MET A 327 -5.42 -5.00 19.90
N ALA A 328 -6.06 -4.24 20.79
CA ALA A 328 -5.44 -3.77 22.02
C ALA A 328 -5.10 -4.92 23.01
N GLU A 329 -5.92 -5.96 23.11
CA GLU A 329 -5.62 -7.14 23.94
C GLU A 329 -4.56 -8.03 23.26
N LEU A 330 -4.72 -8.30 21.96
CA LEU A 330 -3.86 -9.24 21.24
C LEU A 330 -2.39 -8.79 21.21
N GLN A 331 -2.13 -7.50 20.98
CA GLN A 331 -0.75 -7.00 21.01
C GLN A 331 -0.09 -7.21 22.39
N GLU A 332 -0.84 -7.05 23.49
CA GLU A 332 -0.30 -7.21 24.84
C GLU A 332 -0.03 -8.68 25.16
N GLU A 333 -0.92 -9.57 24.72
CA GLU A 333 -0.78 -11.02 24.87
C GLU A 333 0.38 -11.57 24.04
N ILE A 334 0.57 -11.09 22.80
CA ILE A 334 1.74 -11.45 21.98
C ILE A 334 3.04 -11.03 22.67
N LEU A 335 3.09 -9.78 23.19
CA LEU A 335 4.26 -9.32 23.95
C LEU A 335 4.55 -10.21 25.17
N TRP A 336 3.51 -10.65 25.91
CA TRP A 336 3.68 -11.56 27.06
C TRP A 336 4.25 -12.92 26.65
N LEU A 337 3.74 -13.51 25.58
CA LEU A 337 4.21 -14.79 25.08
C LEU A 337 5.67 -14.70 24.62
N CYS A 338 6.03 -13.62 23.91
CA CYS A 338 7.39 -13.36 23.46
C CYS A 338 8.35 -13.15 24.65
N GLU A 339 7.96 -12.34 25.64
CA GLU A 339 8.75 -12.11 26.85
C GLU A 339 8.97 -13.41 27.64
N ALA A 340 7.94 -14.25 27.79
CA ALA A 340 8.05 -15.55 28.46
C ALA A 340 8.96 -16.53 27.70
N ALA A 341 8.93 -16.50 26.37
CA ALA A 341 9.76 -17.34 25.50
C ALA A 341 11.20 -16.79 25.32
N HIS A 342 11.50 -15.60 25.84
CA HIS A 342 12.75 -14.87 25.57
C HIS A 342 12.99 -14.62 24.07
N VAL A 343 11.91 -14.41 23.31
CA VAL A 343 11.95 -14.11 21.88
C VAL A 343 11.69 -12.62 21.67
N PRO A 344 12.54 -11.89 20.93
CA PRO A 344 12.34 -10.47 20.68
C PRO A 344 11.04 -10.21 19.91
N ALA A 345 10.26 -9.23 20.38
CA ALA A 345 9.08 -8.76 19.68
C ALA A 345 9.40 -7.50 18.85
N ILE A 346 8.76 -7.37 17.69
CA ILE A 346 8.82 -6.21 16.81
C ILE A 346 7.45 -5.56 16.76
N TRP A 347 7.38 -4.30 17.21
CA TRP A 347 6.19 -3.47 17.16
C TRP A 347 6.02 -2.88 15.75
N ALA A 348 5.13 -3.47 14.95
CA ALA A 348 5.08 -3.18 13.53
C ALA A 348 3.74 -2.65 13.04
N THR A 349 3.81 -2.07 11.83
CA THR A 349 2.72 -1.46 11.05
C THR A 349 2.12 -0.21 11.68
N GLN A 350 1.87 0.83 10.87
CA GLN A 350 1.20 2.07 11.26
C GLN A 350 1.85 2.90 12.40
N VAL A 351 3.09 2.58 12.81
CA VAL A 351 3.87 3.45 13.72
C VAL A 351 4.25 4.71 12.95
N LEU A 352 3.80 5.88 13.42
CA LEU A 352 4.08 7.19 12.78
C LEU A 352 3.76 7.23 11.27
N GLU A 353 2.73 6.51 10.82
CA GLU A 353 2.34 6.36 9.41
C GLU A 353 2.10 7.70 8.70
N SER A 354 1.31 8.56 9.33
CA SER A 354 0.95 9.88 8.81
C SER A 354 2.18 10.78 8.75
N LEU A 355 3.10 10.67 9.71
CA LEU A 355 4.36 11.40 9.67
C LEU A 355 5.20 10.95 8.47
N ALA A 356 5.41 9.64 8.30
CA ALA A 356 6.18 9.12 7.17
C ALA A 356 5.58 9.54 5.81
N LYS A 357 4.24 9.54 5.69
CA LYS A 357 3.51 9.85 4.44
C LYS A 357 3.31 11.33 4.17
N THR A 358 3.00 12.12 5.18
CA THR A 358 2.50 13.51 5.03
C THR A 358 3.35 14.55 5.74
N GLY A 359 4.34 14.12 6.52
CA GLY A 359 5.23 15.01 7.28
C GLY A 359 4.63 15.50 8.60
N LEU A 360 3.41 15.08 8.96
CA LEU A 360 2.75 15.47 10.20
C LEU A 360 2.19 14.24 10.94
N PRO A 361 2.58 14.00 12.20
CA PRO A 361 1.99 12.94 13.01
C PRO A 361 0.67 13.39 13.62
N SER A 362 -0.22 12.43 13.87
CA SER A 362 -1.35 12.57 14.76
C SER A 362 -0.94 12.37 16.23
N ARG A 363 -1.77 12.83 17.17
CA ARG A 363 -1.52 12.60 18.61
C ARG A 363 -1.54 11.11 18.96
N ALA A 364 -2.44 10.35 18.33
CA ALA A 364 -2.55 8.91 18.55
C ALA A 364 -1.26 8.17 18.15
N GLU A 365 -0.65 8.55 17.02
CA GLU A 365 0.60 7.95 16.56
C GLU A 365 1.79 8.25 17.48
N ILE A 366 1.83 9.43 18.11
CA ILE A 366 2.88 9.74 19.10
C ILE A 366 2.74 8.85 20.34
N THR A 367 1.51 8.66 20.82
CA THR A 367 1.24 7.74 21.93
C THR A 367 1.58 6.29 21.54
N ASP A 368 1.22 5.86 20.33
CA ASP A 368 1.56 4.53 19.82
C ASP A 368 3.07 4.30 19.72
N ALA A 369 3.81 5.27 19.18
CA ALA A 369 5.27 5.22 19.11
C ALA A 369 5.92 5.13 20.50
N ALA A 370 5.37 5.82 21.49
CA ALA A 370 5.85 5.70 22.87
C ALA A 370 5.58 4.32 23.49
N MET A 371 4.51 3.63 23.05
CA MET A 371 4.18 2.27 23.50
C MET A 371 5.10 1.22 22.88
N ALA A 372 5.67 1.49 21.71
CA ALA A 372 6.60 0.59 21.02
C ALA A 372 7.84 0.23 21.86
N GLN A 373 8.20 1.02 22.87
CA GLN A 373 9.28 0.70 23.84
C GLN A 373 9.06 -0.61 24.61
N ARG A 374 7.85 -1.16 24.59
CA ARG A 374 7.51 -2.45 25.19
C ARG A 374 8.04 -3.63 24.37
N ALA A 375 8.34 -3.41 23.10
CA ALA A 375 8.96 -4.37 22.20
C ALA A 375 10.48 -4.16 22.14
N GLU A 376 11.23 -5.12 21.59
CA GLU A 376 12.68 -5.00 21.36
C GLU A 376 12.97 -4.07 20.19
N ALA A 377 12.09 -4.05 19.19
CA ALA A 377 12.22 -3.20 18.01
C ALA A 377 10.88 -2.59 17.59
N ALA A 378 10.95 -1.54 16.78
CA ALA A 378 9.79 -0.90 16.15
C ALA A 378 10.04 -0.76 14.64
N MET A 379 8.99 -0.95 13.84
CA MET A 379 9.05 -0.89 12.38
C MET A 379 8.29 0.32 11.85
N LEU A 380 8.89 1.07 10.93
CA LEU A 380 8.27 2.18 10.20
C LEU A 380 8.01 1.77 8.75
N ASN A 381 6.89 2.20 8.19
CA ASN A 381 6.57 2.02 6.78
C ASN A 381 7.19 3.13 5.92
N LYS A 382 7.40 2.85 4.62
CA LYS A 382 7.98 3.80 3.66
C LYS A 382 7.14 5.08 3.53
N GLY A 383 7.82 6.20 3.29
CA GLY A 383 7.19 7.47 2.93
C GLY A 383 8.22 8.55 2.62
N PRO A 384 7.81 9.65 1.97
CA PRO A 384 8.71 10.75 1.59
C PRO A 384 9.38 11.45 2.77
N TYR A 385 8.85 11.30 3.99
CA TYR A 385 9.38 11.89 5.22
C TYR A 385 9.91 10.82 6.20
N ILE A 386 10.39 9.68 5.68
CA ILE A 386 10.84 8.55 6.50
C ILE A 386 12.04 8.89 7.38
N ASP A 387 12.96 9.72 6.89
CA ASP A 387 14.09 10.26 7.63
C ASP A 387 13.62 10.98 8.91
N ARG A 388 12.63 11.85 8.76
CA ARG A 388 12.02 12.58 9.87
C ARG A 388 11.27 11.63 10.81
N ALA A 389 10.57 10.64 10.27
CA ALA A 389 9.88 9.64 11.10
C ALA A 389 10.86 8.83 11.97
N VAL A 390 12.01 8.43 11.42
CA VAL A 390 13.09 7.75 12.16
C VAL A 390 13.63 8.63 13.28
N THR A 391 13.95 9.91 13.00
CA THR A 391 14.43 10.84 14.02
C THR A 391 13.41 11.02 15.14
N VAL A 392 12.14 11.25 14.80
CA VAL A 392 11.06 11.45 15.79
C VAL A 392 10.84 10.20 16.63
N LEU A 393 10.87 9.01 16.02
CA LEU A 393 10.76 7.75 16.76
C LEU A 393 11.91 7.59 17.74
N GLY A 394 13.15 7.82 17.30
CA GLY A 394 14.35 7.77 18.15
C GLY A 394 14.26 8.74 19.33
N ASP A 395 13.80 9.96 19.11
CA ASP A 395 13.60 10.96 20.16
C ASP A 395 12.54 10.54 21.17
N ILE A 396 11.40 10.01 20.71
CA ILE A 396 10.32 9.53 21.58
C ILE A 396 10.83 8.37 22.44
N LEU A 397 11.41 7.34 21.81
CA LEU A 397 11.92 6.17 22.52
C LEU A 397 13.05 6.55 23.48
N GLY A 398 13.96 7.43 23.08
CA GLY A 398 15.06 7.92 23.93
C GLY A 398 14.57 8.74 25.14
N ARG A 399 13.49 9.52 25.00
CA ARG A 399 12.89 10.24 26.14
C ARG A 399 12.12 9.31 27.06
N MET A 400 11.44 8.32 26.49
CA MET A 400 10.72 7.29 27.24
C MET A 400 11.66 6.30 27.92
N HIS A 401 12.90 6.17 27.41
CA HIS A 401 13.94 5.35 27.99
C HIS A 401 14.16 5.71 29.47
N GLY A 402 14.09 4.69 30.31
CA GLY A 402 14.21 4.84 31.76
C GLY A 402 12.93 5.25 32.49
N HIS A 403 11.86 5.66 31.80
CA HIS A 403 10.54 5.77 32.44
C HIS A 403 9.86 4.41 32.57
N ALA A 404 9.98 3.58 31.53
CA ALA A 404 9.51 2.21 31.54
C ALA A 404 10.62 1.26 31.07
N SER A 405 10.59 0.04 31.59
CA SER A 405 11.30 -1.10 31.05
C SER A 405 10.27 -2.19 30.80
N LYS A 406 10.01 -2.49 29.52
CA LYS A 406 8.90 -3.37 29.13
C LYS A 406 7.59 -2.88 29.76
N LYS A 407 6.95 -3.71 30.59
CA LYS A 407 5.69 -3.39 31.28
C LYS A 407 5.88 -2.80 32.67
N ARG A 408 7.12 -2.54 33.08
CA ARG A 408 7.44 -2.04 34.43
C ARG A 408 7.72 -0.56 34.38
N ASP A 409 6.96 0.20 35.15
CA ASP A 409 7.31 1.59 35.44
C ASP A 409 8.53 1.64 36.35
N MET A 410 9.55 2.37 35.91
CA MET A 410 10.82 2.48 36.64
C MET A 410 10.80 3.62 37.66
N LEU A 411 9.77 4.47 37.62
CA LEU A 411 9.56 5.62 38.53
C LEU A 411 10.83 6.46 38.73
N ARG A 412 11.62 6.65 37.66
CA ARG A 412 12.85 7.44 37.71
C ARG A 412 12.56 8.90 38.07
N ARG A 413 13.59 9.61 38.52
CA ARG A 413 13.55 11.06 38.72
C ARG A 413 13.05 11.77 37.45
N LEU A 414 12.11 12.69 37.61
CA LEU A 414 11.51 13.45 36.51
C LEU A 414 12.47 14.53 36.00
N GLU A 415 12.74 14.50 34.70
CA GLU A 415 13.63 15.43 34.00
C GLU A 415 12.97 15.95 32.71
N SER A 416 11.64 15.83 32.59
CA SER A 416 10.89 16.22 31.40
C SER A 416 11.05 17.70 31.04
N TRP A 417 11.43 18.52 32.03
CA TRP A 417 11.80 19.91 31.90
C TRP A 417 13.03 20.15 32.78
N SER A 418 14.03 20.87 32.26
CA SER A 418 15.04 21.49 33.13
C SER A 418 14.32 22.55 33.95
N LEU A 419 14.12 22.29 35.24
CA LEU A 419 13.59 23.28 36.18
C LEU A 419 14.54 24.46 36.36
#